data_AF-A0A8I1DSR2-F1
#
_entry.id   AF-A0A8I1DSR2-F1
#
_cell.length_a   1.000
_cell.length_b   1.000
_cell.length_c   1.000
_cell.angle_alpha   90.00
_cell.angle_beta   90.00
_cell.angle_gamma   90.00
#
_symmetry.space_group_name_H-M   'P 1'
#
loop_
_entity.id
_entity.type
_entity.pdbx_description
1 polymer ?
#
loop_
_entity_poly.entity_id
_entity_poly.type
_entity_poly.pdbx_seq_one_letter_code
_entity_poly.pdbx_strand_id
1 'polypeptide(L)' 'DAGIVGWGEPVVEGRAHSVAAAVEELSDYLIGKDPRNIEDHWTVLYRGGFYRGGAIHMSALAGIDQALWDIKGKDL' A
#
# COMPACT_ATOMS: atom_id res chain seq x y z
N ASP A 1 -0.16 -15.34 -4.59
CA ASP A 1 -0.78 -16.58 -5.11
C ASP A 1 -0.88 -17.68 -4.05
N ALA A 2 -0.06 -17.68 -3.00
CA ALA A 2 -0.09 -18.61 -1.86
C ALA A 2 -1.38 -18.60 -0.97
N GLY A 3 -2.46 -17.93 -1.38
CA GLY A 3 -3.71 -17.86 -0.61
C GLY A 3 -3.66 -17.03 0.69
N ILE A 4 -2.52 -16.43 1.03
CA ILE A 4 -2.37 -15.54 2.18
C ILE A 4 -2.97 -14.17 1.85
N VAL A 5 -3.73 -13.62 2.80
CA VAL A 5 -4.37 -12.30 2.71
C VAL A 5 -3.88 -11.42 3.85
N GLY A 6 -3.48 -10.19 3.50
CA GLY A 6 -3.13 -9.13 4.44
C GLY A 6 -4.21 -8.07 4.53
N TRP A 7 -4.33 -7.45 5.70
CA TRP A 7 -5.25 -6.35 5.97
C TRP A 7 -4.51 -5.09 6.35
N GLY A 8 -5.02 -3.95 5.90
CA GLY A 8 -4.53 -2.63 6.26
C GLY A 8 -5.66 -1.60 6.25
N GLU A 9 -5.45 -0.50 6.96
CA GLU A 9 -6.46 0.51 7.24
C GLU A 9 -5.94 1.92 6.90
N PRO A 10 -6.14 2.38 5.65
CA PRO A 10 -5.83 3.75 5.28
C PRO A 10 -6.94 4.71 5.76
N VAL A 11 -6.57 5.81 6.39
CA VAL A 11 -7.51 6.82 6.90
C VAL A 11 -7.11 8.25 6.56
N VAL A 12 -8.09 9.02 6.05
CA VAL A 12 -8.13 10.49 6.12
C VAL A 12 -9.60 10.86 6.30
N GLU A 13 -10.00 11.28 7.50
CA GLU A 13 -11.41 11.58 7.75
C GLU A 13 -11.92 12.69 6.83
N GLY A 14 -13.13 12.50 6.30
CA GLY A 14 -13.74 13.43 5.33
C GLY A 14 -13.19 13.33 3.90
N ARG A 15 -12.22 12.45 3.63
CA ARG A 15 -11.62 12.25 2.29
C ARG A 15 -11.57 10.79 1.85
N ALA A 16 -12.48 9.94 2.35
CA ALA A 16 -12.50 8.50 2.10
C ALA A 16 -12.42 8.13 0.61
N HIS A 17 -13.20 8.78 -0.27
CA HIS A 17 -13.16 8.50 -1.71
C HIS A 17 -11.81 8.83 -2.36
N SER A 18 -11.16 9.91 -1.93
CA SER A 18 -9.84 10.28 -2.45
C SER A 18 -8.76 9.28 -2.00
N VAL A 19 -8.85 8.81 -0.75
CA VAL A 19 -7.94 7.75 -0.24
C VAL A 19 -8.18 6.44 -0.97
N ALA A 20 -9.44 6.04 -1.18
CA ALA A 20 -9.77 4.81 -1.91
C ALA A 20 -9.22 4.83 -3.34
N ALA A 21 -9.41 5.94 -4.07
CA ALA A 21 -8.85 6.11 -5.41
C ALA A 21 -7.31 6.03 -5.40
N ALA A 22 -6.65 6.66 -4.43
CA ALA A 22 -5.20 6.58 -4.31
C ALA A 22 -4.71 5.15 -4.00
N VAL A 23 -5.46 4.37 -3.20
CA VAL A 23 -5.15 2.94 -2.97
C VAL A 23 -5.24 2.15 -4.27
N GLU A 24 -6.30 2.35 -5.07
CA GLU A 24 -6.46 1.69 -6.37
C GLU A 24 -5.29 2.03 -7.31
N GLU A 25 -4.94 3.32 -7.46
CA GLU A 25 -3.81 3.77 -8.30
C GLU A 25 -2.46 3.17 -7.87
N LEU A 26 -2.20 3.10 -6.56
CA LEU A 26 -0.95 2.50 -6.04
C LEU A 26 -0.94 0.97 -6.17
N SER A 27 -2.11 0.32 -6.15
CA SER A 27 -2.22 -1.13 -6.19
C SER A 27 -1.79 -1.73 -7.54
N ASP A 28 -1.95 -0.99 -8.64
CA ASP A 28 -1.53 -1.42 -9.98
C ASP A 28 -0.06 -1.82 -10.04
N TYR A 29 0.80 -1.10 -9.30
CA TYR A 29 2.23 -1.42 -9.22
C TYR A 29 2.49 -2.78 -8.56
N LEU A 30 1.66 -3.20 -7.60
CA LEU A 30 1.91 -4.37 -6.75
C LEU A 30 1.52 -5.70 -7.43
N ILE A 31 0.67 -5.66 -8.45
CA ILE A 31 0.18 -6.87 -9.12
C ILE A 31 1.34 -7.64 -9.76
N GLY A 32 1.47 -8.92 -9.40
CA GLY A 32 2.52 -9.80 -9.89
C GLY A 32 3.88 -9.65 -9.20
N LYS A 33 4.00 -8.79 -8.18
CA LYS A 33 5.22 -8.63 -7.39
C LYS A 33 5.21 -9.50 -6.13
N ASP A 34 6.41 -9.84 -5.65
CA ASP A 34 6.58 -10.54 -4.38
C ASP A 34 6.28 -9.58 -3.20
N PRO A 35 5.20 -9.79 -2.42
CA PRO A 35 4.80 -8.88 -1.34
C PRO A 35 5.82 -8.79 -0.20
N ARG A 36 6.80 -9.69 -0.12
CA ARG A 36 7.81 -9.72 0.96
C ARG A 36 8.89 -8.64 0.82
N ASN A 37 9.02 -8.05 -0.38
CA ASN A 37 9.96 -6.96 -0.68
C ASN A 37 9.44 -5.59 -0.21
N ILE A 38 8.99 -5.51 1.04
CA ILE A 38 8.21 -4.37 1.59
C ILE A 38 8.93 -3.03 1.39
N GLU A 39 10.22 -2.94 1.73
CA GLU A 39 11.01 -1.70 1.60
C GLU A 39 11.18 -1.21 0.15
N ASP A 40 11.27 -2.15 -0.80
CA ASP A 40 11.33 -1.81 -2.23
C ASP A 40 10.00 -1.25 -2.71
N HIS A 41 8.89 -1.94 -2.37
CA HIS A 41 7.54 -1.46 -2.68
C HIS A 41 7.27 -0.09 -2.06
N TRP A 42 7.58 0.07 -0.78
CA TRP A 42 7.40 1.33 -0.06
C TRP A 42 8.17 2.45 -0.73
N THR A 43 9.44 2.20 -1.08
CA THR A 43 10.29 3.18 -1.75
C THR A 43 9.72 3.58 -3.10
N VAL A 44 9.33 2.63 -3.94
CA VAL A 44 8.79 2.92 -5.27
C VAL A 44 7.46 3.65 -5.18
N LEU A 45 6.53 3.21 -4.32
CA LEU A 45 5.23 3.86 -4.16
C LEU A 45 5.38 5.29 -3.60
N TYR A 46 6.32 5.52 -2.68
CA TYR A 46 6.53 6.85 -2.10
C TYR A 46 7.20 7.86 -3.05
N ARG A 47 8.17 7.43 -3.88
CA ARG A 47 9.04 8.36 -4.63
C ARG A 47 9.24 8.06 -6.11
N GLY A 48 8.65 6.99 -6.64
CA GLY A 48 8.84 6.54 -8.02
C GLY A 48 7.87 7.15 -9.03
N GLY A 49 6.64 7.48 -8.61
CA GLY A 49 5.57 7.92 -9.52
C GLY A 49 5.51 9.43 -9.77
N PHE A 50 5.59 10.26 -8.72
CA PHE A 50 5.42 11.71 -8.83
C PHE A 50 5.93 12.49 -7.59
N TYR A 51 5.43 13.71 -7.36
CA TYR A 51 5.66 14.46 -6.13
C TYR A 51 5.28 13.62 -4.90
N ARG A 52 5.99 13.86 -3.79
CA ARG A 52 6.01 12.94 -2.65
C ARG A 52 5.02 13.38 -1.57
N GLY A 53 4.33 12.38 -1.01
CA GLY A 53 3.62 12.51 0.25
C GLY A 53 2.30 13.30 0.16
N GLY A 54 1.96 13.99 1.24
CA GLY A 54 0.62 14.54 1.47
C GLY A 54 -0.33 13.53 2.12
N ALA A 55 -1.41 14.02 2.72
CA ALA A 55 -2.28 13.20 3.57
C ALA A 55 -2.90 12.01 2.83
N ILE A 56 -3.40 12.22 1.61
CA ILE A 56 -4.04 11.17 0.81
C ILE A 56 -3.05 10.07 0.42
N HIS A 57 -1.93 10.46 -0.17
CA HIS A 57 -0.93 9.51 -0.67
C HIS A 57 -0.26 8.74 0.48
N MET A 58 0.15 9.42 1.56
CA MET A 58 0.76 8.75 2.70
C MET A 58 -0.21 7.82 3.43
N SER A 59 -1.50 8.18 3.49
CA SER A 59 -2.53 7.34 4.08
C SER A 59 -2.76 6.07 3.27
N ALA A 60 -2.93 6.19 1.94
CA ALA A 60 -3.03 5.05 1.04
C ALA A 60 -1.81 4.12 1.14
N LEU A 61 -0.60 4.71 1.13
CA LEU A 61 0.66 3.98 1.30
C LEU A 61 0.73 3.26 2.66
N ALA A 62 0.29 3.88 3.74
CA ALA A 62 0.29 3.27 5.07
C ALA A 62 -0.65 2.05 5.15
N GLY A 63 -1.84 2.13 4.55
CA GLY A 63 -2.75 0.98 4.47
C GLY A 63 -2.15 -0.18 3.69
N ILE A 64 -1.46 0.10 2.57
CA ILE A 64 -0.75 -0.91 1.79
C ILE A 64 0.40 -1.54 2.62
N ASP A 65 1.21 -0.72 3.29
CA ASP A 65 2.34 -1.17 4.11
C ASP A 65 1.90 -2.13 5.22
N GLN A 66 0.83 -1.79 5.94
CA GLN A 66 0.23 -2.66 6.94
C GLN A 66 -0.19 -4.01 6.35
N ALA A 67 -0.86 -4.02 5.20
CA ALA A 67 -1.29 -5.25 4.54
C ALA A 67 -0.10 -6.13 4.11
N LEU A 68 0.99 -5.51 3.63
CA LEU A 68 2.20 -6.24 3.27
C LEU A 68 2.89 -6.86 4.50
N TRP A 69 2.97 -6.14 5.61
CA TRP A 69 3.50 -6.67 6.87
C TRP A 69 2.62 -7.78 7.45
N ASP A 70 1.30 -7.68 7.34
CA ASP A 70 0.36 -8.73 7.75
C ASP A 70 0.54 -10.01 6.89
N ILE A 71 0.70 -9.87 5.57
CA ILE A 71 1.06 -11.00 4.69
C ILE A 71 2.37 -11.64 5.16
N LYS A 72 3.40 -10.84 5.35
CA LYS A 72 4.72 -11.33 5.75
C LYS A 72 4.68 -12.02 7.11
N GLY A 73 3.90 -11.51 8.06
CA GLY A 73 3.71 -12.14 9.37
C GLY A 73 3.01 -13.51 9.30
N LYS A 74 2.11 -13.70 8.32
CA LYS A 74 1.38 -14.97 8.09
C LYS A 74 2.14 -15.99 7.24
N ASP A 75 3.12 -15.55 6.46
CA ASP A 75 3.99 -16.40 5.64
C ASP A 75 5.14 -17.06 6.46
N LEU A 76 5.40 -16.55 7.67
CA LEU A 76 6.40 -17.08 8.62
C LEU A 76 5.86 -18.25 9.45
#